data_AF-A0A1S6H5I4-F1
#
_entry.id   AF-A0A1S6H5I4-F1
#
_cell.length_a   1.000
_cell.length_b   1.000
_cell.length_c   1.000
_cell.angle_alpha   90.00
_cell.angle_beta   90.00
_cell.angle_gamma   90.00
#
_symmetry.space_group_name_H-M   'P 1'
#
loop_
_entity.id
_entity.type
_entity.pdbx_description
1 polymer ?
#
loop_
_entity_poly.entity_id
_entity_poly.type
_entity_poly.pdbx_seq_one_letter_code
_entity_poly.pdbx_strand_id
1 'polypeptide(L)'
;MVLDGLYSWEEYLYLKQAFPGLILLAVYAKPPVRYARLSSRAVRPLQPDQARLRDMAELENLNKGGPIALSDFLVQNNSTLDRFHGQLRSILNELKISR
;
A
#
# COMPACT_ATOMS: atom_id res chain seq x y z
N MET A 1 16.04 -5.33 -5.05
CA MET A 1 14.89 -6.26 -5.08
C MET A 1 13.66 -5.48 -4.66
N VAL A 2 12.51 -5.73 -5.29
CA VAL A 2 11.22 -5.13 -4.91
C VAL A 2 10.24 -6.27 -4.66
N LEU A 3 9.57 -6.21 -3.51
CA LEU A 3 8.49 -7.13 -3.15
C LEU A 3 7.18 -6.35 -3.24
N ASP A 4 6.20 -6.89 -3.97
CA ASP A 4 4.87 -6.29 -4.06
C ASP A 4 3.90 -7.06 -3.17
N GLY A 5 3.13 -6.31 -2.39
CA GLY A 5 2.10 -6.85 -1.51
C GLY A 5 2.66 -7.53 -0.26
N LEU A 6 3.04 -6.74 0.76
CA LEU A 6 3.22 -7.26 2.12
C LEU A 6 1.84 -7.57 2.71
N TYR A 7 1.58 -8.84 3.02
CA TYR A 7 0.26 -9.35 3.32
C TYR A 7 -0.11 -9.32 4.80
N SER A 8 0.85 -9.39 5.72
CA SER A 8 0.54 -9.41 7.16
C SER A 8 1.63 -8.86 8.07
N TRP A 9 1.29 -8.68 9.34
CA TRP A 9 2.24 -8.33 10.39
C TRP A 9 3.29 -9.42 10.61
N GLU A 10 2.90 -10.69 10.52
CA GLU A 10 3.79 -11.84 10.66
C GLU A 10 4.81 -11.89 9.51
N GLU A 11 4.37 -11.61 8.28
CA GLU A 11 5.27 -11.50 7.13
C GLU A 11 6.26 -10.33 7.30
N TYR A 12 5.79 -9.20 7.83
CA TYR A 12 6.67 -8.07 8.15
C TYR A 12 7.78 -8.48 9.13
N LEU A 13 7.44 -9.14 10.24
CA LEU A 13 8.42 -9.58 11.24
C LEU A 13 9.44 -10.54 10.65
N TYR A 14 8.97 -11.50 9.84
CA TYR A 14 9.84 -12.46 9.15
C TYR A 14 10.82 -11.75 8.20
N LEU A 15 10.32 -10.86 7.34
CA LEU A 15 11.15 -10.13 6.38
C LEU A 15 12.11 -9.17 7.08
N LYS A 16 11.70 -8.52 8.17
CA LYS A 16 12.56 -7.60 8.92
C LYS A 16 13.74 -8.34 9.57
N GLN A 17 13.52 -9.57 10.02
CA GLN A 17 14.59 -10.43 10.54
C GLN A 17 15.55 -10.87 9.42
N ALA A 18 15.00 -11.29 8.27
CA ALA A 18 15.80 -11.76 7.14
C ALA A 18 16.56 -10.63 6.43
N PHE A 19 16.00 -9.41 6.41
CA PHE A 19 16.51 -8.26 5.69
C PHE A 19 16.57 -7.04 6.63
N PRO A 20 17.69 -6.82 7.35
CA PRO A 20 17.83 -5.68 8.26
C PRO A 20 17.62 -4.31 7.58
N GLY A 21 17.96 -4.22 6.28
CA GLY A 21 17.74 -3.04 5.43
C GLY A 21 16.38 -2.99 4.73
N LEU A 22 15.39 -3.76 5.18
CA LEU A 22 14.02 -3.70 4.63
C LEU A 22 13.45 -2.28 4.77
N ILE A 23 13.01 -1.74 3.63
CA ILE A 23 12.31 -0.45 3.52
C ILE A 23 10.86 -0.74 3.14
N LEU A 24 9.93 -0.15 3.88
CA LEU A 24 8.50 -0.24 3.65
C LEU A 24 7.97 1.02 2.98
N LEU A 25 7.25 0.83 1.87
CA LEU A 25 6.53 1.90 1.19
C LEU A 25 5.04 1.56 1.15
N ALA A 26 4.23 2.33 1.84
CA ALA A 26 2.79 2.22 1.80
C ALA A 26 2.20 3.10 0.69
N VAL A 27 1.38 2.52 -0.19
CA VAL A 27 0.56 3.29 -1.13
C VAL A 27 -0.85 3.42 -0.57
N TYR A 28 -1.22 4.64 -0.20
CA TYR A 28 -2.49 4.93 0.44
C TYR A 28 -3.43 5.71 -0.48
N ALA A 29 -4.70 5.33 -0.48
CA ALA A 29 -5.79 6.14 -1.00
C ALA A 29 -6.96 6.14 0.01
N LYS A 30 -7.64 7.29 0.12
CA LYS A 30 -8.80 7.46 0.99
C LYS A 30 -9.90 6.46 0.62
N PRO A 31 -10.69 5.94 1.57
CA PRO A 31 -11.74 4.96 1.29
C PRO A 31 -12.70 5.38 0.15
N PRO A 32 -13.23 6.62 0.10
CA PRO A 32 -14.11 7.02 -1.01
C PRO A 32 -13.45 6.90 -2.39
N VAL A 33 -12.15 7.24 -2.49
CA VAL A 33 -11.38 7.13 -3.74
C VAL A 33 -11.17 5.66 -4.11
N ARG A 34 -10.82 4.81 -3.15
CA ARG A 34 -10.64 3.36 -3.39
C ARG A 34 -11.94 2.70 -3.80
N TYR A 35 -13.04 3.01 -3.14
CA TYR A 35 -14.34 2.40 -3.42
C TYR A 35 -14.85 2.81 -4.80
N ALA A 36 -14.71 4.08 -5.19
CA ALA A 36 -15.05 4.52 -6.55
C ALA A 36 -14.20 3.82 -7.63
N ARG A 37 -12.91 3.58 -7.37
CA ARG A 37 -12.02 2.83 -8.27
C ARG A 37 -12.34 1.33 -8.31
N LEU A 38 -12.80 0.75 -7.20
CA LEU A 38 -13.17 -0.67 -7.10
C LEU A 38 -14.50 -0.95 -7.78
N SER A 39 -15.48 -0.05 -7.65
CA SER A 39 -16.80 -0.20 -8.28
C SER A 39 -16.76 -0.02 -9.80
N SER A 40 -15.80 0.78 -10.31
CA SER A 40 -15.62 1.02 -11.75
C SER A 40 -14.74 -0.02 -12.47
N ARG A 41 -14.27 -1.07 -11.79
CA ARG A 41 -13.43 -2.10 -12.44
C ARG A 41 -14.23 -2.95 -13.41
N ALA A 42 -13.67 -3.19 -14.60
CA ALA A 42 -14.23 -4.13 -15.56
C ALA A 42 -14.22 -5.58 -15.05
N VAL A 43 -13.23 -5.96 -14.24
CA VAL A 43 -13.06 -7.31 -13.70
C VAL A 43 -13.11 -7.28 -12.18
N ARG A 44 -13.98 -8.12 -11.59
CA ARG A 44 -14.23 -8.22 -10.14
C ARG A 44 -14.53 -6.85 -9.49
N PRO A 45 -15.57 -6.12 -9.94
CA PRO A 45 -15.99 -4.90 -9.28
C PRO A 45 -16.49 -5.21 -7.86
N LEU A 46 -16.31 -4.25 -6.96
CA LEU A 46 -16.88 -4.33 -5.61
C LEU A 46 -17.77 -3.11 -5.37
N GLN A 47 -18.96 -3.37 -4.84
CA GLN A 47 -19.80 -2.30 -4.32
C GLN A 47 -19.18 -1.69 -3.05
N PRO A 48 -19.53 -0.43 -2.68
CA PRO A 48 -18.90 0.25 -1.55
C PRO A 48 -18.98 -0.49 -0.21
N ASP A 49 -20.08 -1.20 0.04
CA ASP A 49 -20.28 -2.06 1.21
C ASP A 49 -19.34 -3.28 1.21
N GLN A 50 -19.23 -3.96 0.07
CA GLN A 50 -18.29 -5.08 -0.12
C GLN A 50 -16.84 -4.62 0.02
N ALA A 51 -16.50 -3.44 -0.52
CA ALA A 51 -15.18 -2.86 -0.39
C ALA A 51 -14.85 -2.50 1.08
N ARG A 52 -15.83 -2.01 1.84
CA ARG A 52 -15.68 -1.76 3.27
C ARG A 52 -15.50 -3.04 4.08
N LEU A 53 -16.29 -4.08 3.82
CA LEU A 53 -16.12 -5.39 4.45
C LEU A 53 -14.74 -5.98 4.16
N ARG A 54 -14.28 -5.83 2.92
CA ARG A 54 -12.93 -6.23 2.54
C ARG A 54 -11.88 -5.47 3.34
N ASP A 55 -11.96 -4.14 3.44
CA ASP A 55 -11.01 -3.35 4.23
C ASP A 55 -10.94 -3.84 5.68
N MET A 56 -12.09 -4.12 6.30
CA MET A 56 -12.15 -4.66 7.66
C MET A 56 -11.45 -6.02 7.73
N ALA A 57 -11.77 -6.96 6.83
CA ALA A 57 -11.13 -8.26 6.79
C ALA A 57 -9.61 -8.20 6.59
N GLU A 58 -9.13 -7.25 5.78
CA GLU A 58 -7.69 -7.05 5.53
C GLU A 58 -6.97 -6.50 6.78
N LEU A 59 -7.65 -5.70 7.59
CA LEU A 59 -7.12 -5.17 8.86
C LEU A 59 -7.19 -6.22 9.98
N GLU A 60 -8.34 -6.89 10.13
CA GLU A 60 -8.64 -7.77 11.25
C GLU A 60 -8.11 -9.19 11.06
N ASN A 61 -8.22 -9.75 9.85
CA ASN A 61 -7.85 -11.14 9.59
C ASN A 61 -6.43 -11.29 9.05
N LEU A 62 -5.93 -10.26 8.35
CA LEU A 62 -4.57 -10.27 7.79
C LEU A 62 -3.61 -9.34 8.54
N ASN A 63 -4.04 -8.66 9.59
CA ASN A 63 -3.17 -7.80 10.42
C ASN A 63 -2.39 -6.74 9.61
N LYS A 64 -2.93 -6.25 8.48
CA LYS A 64 -2.23 -5.30 7.60
C LYS A 64 -2.05 -3.90 8.18
N GLY A 65 -2.77 -3.58 9.25
CA GLY A 65 -2.67 -2.27 9.90
C GLY A 65 -1.27 -1.98 10.44
N GLY A 66 -0.64 -2.98 11.05
CA GLY A 66 0.70 -2.83 11.66
C GLY A 66 1.77 -2.39 10.65
N PRO A 67 1.98 -3.14 9.54
CA PRO A 67 3.01 -2.77 8.57
C PRO A 67 2.74 -1.43 7.87
N ILE A 68 1.46 -1.05 7.65
CA ILE A 68 1.12 0.26 7.10
C ILE A 68 1.52 1.37 8.08
N ALA A 69 1.22 1.20 9.36
CA ALA A 69 1.52 2.18 10.41
C ALA A 69 3.03 2.39 10.64
N LEU A 70 3.84 1.36 10.37
CA LEU A 70 5.31 1.42 10.48
C LEU A 70 6.03 1.67 9.15
N SER A 71 5.32 2.04 8.08
CA SER A 71 5.96 2.27 6.79
C SER A 71 6.96 3.44 6.84
N ASP A 72 8.14 3.25 6.22
CA ASP A 72 9.17 4.29 6.12
C ASP A 72 8.73 5.42 5.18
N PHE A 73 7.97 5.07 4.14
CA PHE A 73 7.44 6.02 3.17
C PHE A 73 5.94 5.82 2.93
N LEU A 74 5.23 6.94 2.76
CA LEU A 74 3.82 6.96 2.38
C LEU A 74 3.64 7.69 1.05
N VAL A 75 3.07 7.00 0.07
CA VAL A 75 2.64 7.61 -1.19
C VAL A 75 1.13 7.79 -1.20
N GLN A 76 0.67 9.04 -1.26
CA GLN A 76 -0.74 9.35 -1.31
C GLN A 76 -1.24 9.34 -2.76
N ASN A 77 -2.02 8.33 -3.11
CA ASN A 77 -2.67 8.14 -4.42
C ASN A 77 -4.13 8.64 -4.40
N ASN A 78 -4.31 9.90 -4.02
CA ASN A 78 -5.62 10.57 -3.95
C ASN A 78 -5.87 11.58 -5.08
N SER A 79 -4.90 11.76 -5.98
CA SER A 79 -4.90 12.83 -6.99
C SER A 79 -4.50 12.27 -8.35
N THR A 80 -3.75 13.03 -9.15
CA THR A 80 -3.31 12.66 -10.49
C THR A 80 -2.15 11.65 -10.48
N LEU A 81 -1.99 10.92 -11.59
CA LEU A 81 -0.84 10.04 -11.80
C LEU A 81 0.48 10.81 -11.77
N ASP A 82 0.51 12.05 -12.25
CA ASP A 82 1.73 12.87 -12.21
C ASP A 82 2.18 13.16 -10.78
N ARG A 83 1.24 13.47 -9.88
CA ARG A 83 1.54 13.66 -8.46
C ARG A 83 1.96 12.35 -7.79
N PHE A 84 1.33 11.23 -8.15
CA PHE A 84 1.72 9.91 -7.69
C PHE A 84 3.16 9.56 -8.11
N HIS A 85 3.48 9.70 -9.39
CA HIS A 85 4.84 9.48 -9.90
C HIS A 85 5.85 10.50 -9.35
N GLY A 86 5.43 11.74 -9.09
CA GLY A 86 6.28 12.75 -8.45
C GLY A 86 6.72 12.33 -7.04
N GLN A 87 5.79 11.85 -6.22
CA GLN A 87 6.10 11.31 -4.88
C GLN A 87 7.07 10.13 -4.97
N LEU A 88 6.80 9.17 -5.88
CA LEU A 88 7.69 8.02 -6.08
C LEU A 88 9.11 8.43 -6.50
N ARG A 89 9.23 9.39 -7.43
CA ARG A 89 10.56 9.90 -7.84
C ARG A 89 11.30 10.55 -6.67
N SER A 90 10.61 11.29 -5.81
CA SER A 90 11.21 11.88 -4.62
C SER A 90 11.78 10.81 -3.70
N ILE A 91 11.01 9.75 -3.43
CA ILE A 91 11.43 8.64 -2.57
C ILE A 91 12.61 7.88 -3.20
N LEU A 92 12.54 7.57 -4.49
CA LEU A 92 13.63 6.87 -5.20
C LEU A 92 14.94 7.67 -5.17
N ASN A 93 14.87 9.00 -5.32
CA ASN A 93 16.03 9.88 -5.20
C ASN A 93 16.61 9.88 -3.78
N GLU A 94 15.76 9.92 -2.75
CA GLU A 94 16.18 9.84 -1.34
C GLU A 94 16.89 8.52 -1.04
N LEU A 95 16.35 7.41 -1.56
CA LEU A 95 16.94 6.07 -1.47
C LEU A 95 18.20 5.91 -2.35
N LYS A 96 18.56 6.93 -3.14
CA LYS A 96 19.67 6.90 -4.12
C LYS A 96 19.54 5.75 -5.11
N ILE A 97 18.31 5.35 -5.41
CA ILE A 97 17.99 4.36 -6.44
C ILE A 97 17.83 5.13 -7.75
N SER A 98 18.93 5.32 -8.46
CA SER A 98 18.93 5.92 -9.81
C SER A 98 18.44 4.90 -10.85
N ARG A 99 17.71 5.39 -11.86
CA ARG A 99 17.38 4.64 -13.08
C ARG A 99 18.62 4.28 -13.89
#